data_AF-A0A1B6IS41-F1
#
_entry.id   AF-A0A1B6IS41-F1
#
_cell.length_a   1.000
_cell.length_b   1.000
_cell.length_c   1.000
_cell.angle_alpha   90.00
_cell.angle_beta   90.00
_cell.angle_gamma   90.00
#
_symmetry.space_group_name_H-M   'P 1'
#
loop_
_entity.id
_entity.type
_entity.pdbx_description
1 polymer ?
#
loop_
_entity_poly.entity_id
_entity_poly.type
_entity_poly.pdbx_seq_one_letter_code
_entity_poly.pdbx_strand_id
1 'polypeptide(L)'
;EIQNTFPSRFWNYVTSSDNPSDVGSRGLLASQLKNHTLWFEGPQWLKLDRQTWPHFTFFEDKREIERETKETPLSVLQSSIVEHWEIFTKFSSWNKLIRIMAYILRFINNCKNGSSNDKLKLLSVIELKTAKQKI
;
A
#
# COMPACT_ATOMS: atom_id res chain seq x y z
N GLU A 1 -2.12 3.57 2.12
CA GLU A 1 -2.17 4.76 1.25
C GLU A 1 -3.27 5.76 1.64
N ILE A 2 -4.50 5.34 1.96
CA ILE A 2 -5.62 6.27 2.24
C ILE A 2 -5.58 6.91 3.66
N GLN A 3 -5.13 6.17 4.67
CA GLN A 3 -5.05 6.67 6.06
C GLN A 3 -4.00 7.78 6.26
N ASN A 4 -3.05 7.94 5.33
CA ASN A 4 -2.05 9.02 5.36
C ASN A 4 -2.50 10.27 4.59
N THR A 5 -3.63 10.20 3.88
CA THR A 5 -4.16 11.31 3.07
C THR A 5 -5.10 12.21 3.87
N PHE A 6 -5.78 11.66 4.88
CA PHE A 6 -6.75 12.39 5.69
C PHE A 6 -6.49 12.21 7.19
N PRO A 7 -6.56 13.29 8.00
CA PRO A 7 -6.44 13.20 9.45
C PRO A 7 -7.44 12.20 10.06
N SER A 8 -7.05 11.54 11.15
CA SER A 8 -7.86 10.52 11.83
C SER A 8 -9.28 10.97 12.17
N ARG A 9 -9.48 12.28 12.43
CA ARG A 9 -10.81 12.88 12.70
C ARG A 9 -11.86 12.70 11.59
N PHE A 10 -11.44 12.37 10.38
CA PHE A 10 -12.36 12.13 9.26
C PHE A 10 -12.84 10.69 9.16
N TRP A 11 -12.26 9.79 9.96
CA TRP A 11 -12.60 8.38 9.98
C TRP A 11 -13.54 8.10 11.15
N ASN A 12 -14.67 7.48 10.84
CA ASN A 12 -15.59 6.98 11.84
C ASN A 12 -15.50 5.46 11.90
N TYR A 13 -15.70 4.93 13.09
CA TYR A 13 -15.76 3.49 13.28
C TYR A 13 -17.10 2.93 12.83
N VAL A 14 -17.04 1.74 12.26
CA VAL A 14 -18.19 0.92 11.89
C VAL A 14 -17.99 -0.43 12.57
N THR A 15 -19.01 -0.92 13.27
CA THR A 15 -18.97 -2.22 13.93
C THR A 15 -18.79 -3.34 12.90
N SER A 16 -18.23 -4.48 13.32
CA SER A 16 -18.06 -5.64 12.43
C SER A 16 -19.37 -6.13 11.81
N SER A 17 -20.51 -5.96 12.49
CA SER A 17 -21.84 -6.31 11.97
C SER A 17 -22.26 -5.45 10.78
N ASP A 18 -21.78 -4.22 10.73
CA ASP A 18 -22.22 -3.18 9.80
C ASP A 18 -21.15 -2.90 8.74
N ASN A 19 -19.99 -3.56 8.81
CA ASN A 19 -18.90 -3.43 7.85
C ASN A 19 -19.14 -4.35 6.64
N PRO A 20 -19.42 -3.81 5.44
CA PRO A 20 -19.59 -4.64 4.25
C PRO A 20 -18.35 -5.49 3.92
N SER A 21 -17.15 -4.98 4.22
CA SER A 21 -15.90 -5.69 3.91
C SER A 21 -15.74 -6.99 4.72
N ASP A 22 -16.32 -7.06 5.92
CA ASP A 22 -16.32 -8.27 6.75
C ASP A 22 -17.05 -9.43 6.07
N VAL A 23 -18.09 -9.14 5.27
CA VAL A 23 -18.86 -10.14 4.53
C VAL A 23 -17.96 -10.85 3.51
N GLY A 24 -17.12 -10.09 2.81
CA GLY A 24 -16.18 -10.63 1.83
C GLY A 24 -15.02 -11.38 2.48
N SER A 25 -14.47 -10.85 3.58
CA SER A 25 -13.28 -11.41 4.24
C SER A 25 -13.58 -12.68 5.06
N ARG A 26 -14.80 -12.83 5.61
CA ARG A 26 -15.21 -14.03 6.35
C ARG A 26 -15.64 -15.20 5.46
N GLY A 27 -15.76 -14.96 4.15
CA GLY A 27 -16.17 -15.96 3.18
C GLY A 27 -17.69 -16.09 3.10
N LEU A 28 -18.29 -15.42 2.11
CA LEU A 28 -19.69 -15.60 1.74
C LEU A 28 -19.79 -16.33 0.39
N LEU A 29 -20.70 -17.29 0.28
CA LEU A 29 -20.95 -17.97 -1.00
C LEU A 29 -21.50 -16.97 -2.03
N ALA A 30 -21.11 -17.11 -3.30
CA ALA A 30 -21.57 -16.23 -4.38
C ALA A 30 -23.12 -16.20 -4.51
N SER A 31 -23.79 -17.33 -4.25
CA SER A 31 -25.25 -17.43 -4.24
C SER A 31 -25.90 -16.59 -3.13
N GLN A 32 -25.25 -16.49 -1.97
CA GLN A 32 -25.70 -15.68 -0.83
C GLN A 32 -25.36 -14.20 -1.05
N LEU A 33 -24.21 -13.90 -1.67
CA LEU A 33 -23.78 -12.55 -1.97
C LEU A 33 -24.80 -11.80 -2.81
N LYS A 34 -25.38 -12.46 -3.83
CA LYS A 34 -26.37 -11.86 -4.75
C LYS A 34 -27.50 -11.12 -4.04
N ASN A 35 -27.94 -11.60 -2.88
CA ASN A 35 -29.05 -11.03 -2.12
C ASN A 35 -28.57 -10.35 -0.81
N HIS A 36 -27.27 -10.07 -0.66
CA HIS A 36 -26.71 -9.55 0.58
C HIS A 36 -26.80 -8.02 0.65
N THR A 37 -27.88 -7.51 1.24
CA THR A 37 -28.17 -6.07 1.33
C THR A 37 -27.03 -5.26 1.93
N LEU A 38 -26.41 -5.71 3.01
CA LEU A 38 -25.29 -4.98 3.64
C LEU A 38 -24.09 -4.79 2.70
N TRP A 39 -23.85 -5.74 1.78
CA TRP A 39 -22.72 -5.65 0.85
C TRP A 39 -22.95 -4.58 -0.22
N PHE A 40 -24.16 -4.57 -0.78
CA PHE A 40 -24.50 -3.70 -1.90
C PHE A 40 -25.01 -2.32 -1.48
N GLU A 41 -25.70 -2.23 -0.36
CA GLU A 41 -26.37 -1.00 0.09
C GLU A 41 -25.73 -0.39 1.33
N GLY A 42 -24.83 -1.10 2.00
CA GLY A 42 -24.27 -0.69 3.27
C GLY A 42 -25.28 -0.75 4.42
N PRO A 43 -24.88 -0.28 5.62
CA PRO A 43 -25.76 -0.25 6.77
C PRO A 43 -26.85 0.82 6.61
N GLN A 44 -28.03 0.57 7.17
CA GLN A 44 -29.21 1.43 6.96
C GLN A 44 -28.99 2.87 7.43
N TRP A 45 -28.26 3.05 8.53
CA TRP A 45 -27.97 4.39 9.08
C TRP A 45 -27.13 5.26 8.13
N LEU A 46 -26.36 4.66 7.21
CA LEU A 46 -25.56 5.42 6.25
C LEU A 46 -26.43 6.20 5.25
N LYS A 47 -27.67 5.74 5.04
CA LYS A 47 -28.67 6.42 4.17
C LYS A 47 -29.42 7.54 4.90
N LEU A 48 -29.31 7.60 6.22
CA LEU A 48 -29.98 8.61 7.04
C LEU A 48 -29.11 9.86 7.19
N ASP A 49 -29.69 10.93 7.74
CA ASP A 49 -28.95 12.17 7.99
C ASP A 49 -27.73 11.91 8.87
N ARG A 50 -26.61 12.61 8.59
CA ARG A 50 -25.35 12.43 9.30
C ARG A 50 -25.47 12.60 10.82
N GLN A 51 -26.42 13.42 11.29
CA GLN A 51 -26.68 13.62 12.72
C GLN A 51 -27.21 12.35 13.41
N THR A 52 -27.76 11.41 12.65
CA THR A 52 -28.31 10.14 13.16
C THR A 52 -27.30 8.99 13.09
N TRP A 53 -26.10 9.25 12.58
CA TRP A 53 -25.06 8.24 12.49
C TRP A 53 -24.57 7.82 13.88
N PRO A 54 -24.17 6.55 14.06
CA PRO A 54 -23.69 6.10 15.34
C PRO A 54 -22.42 6.83 15.73
N HIS A 55 -22.46 7.55 16.86
CA HIS A 55 -21.30 8.15 17.48
C HIS A 55 -20.70 7.17 18.48
N PHE A 56 -19.63 6.49 18.09
CA PHE A 56 -18.87 5.66 18.99
C PHE A 56 -17.91 6.55 19.80
N THR A 57 -18.24 6.77 21.09
CA THR A 57 -17.29 7.34 22.04
C THR A 57 -16.30 6.25 22.42
N PHE A 58 -15.09 6.34 21.86
CA PHE A 58 -13.99 5.51 22.31
C PHE A 58 -13.58 5.95 23.71
N PHE A 59 -13.83 5.11 24.70
CA PHE A 59 -13.04 5.17 25.92
C PHE A 59 -11.68 4.60 25.54
N GLU A 60 -10.65 5.45 25.51
CA GLU A 60 -9.26 5.00 25.43
C GLU A 60 -8.94 4.20 26.71
N ASP A 61 -9.32 2.92 26.76
CA ASP A 61 -8.72 2.01 27.74
C ASP A 61 -7.29 1.77 27.26
N LYS A 62 -6.35 2.53 27.82
CA LYS A 62 -4.91 2.43 27.53
C LYS A 62 -4.39 0.98 27.58
N ARG A 63 -5.06 0.10 28.35
CA ARG A 63 -4.72 -1.31 28.49
C ARG A 63 -5.06 -2.16 27.27
N GLU A 64 -5.99 -1.74 26.42
CA GLU A 64 -6.38 -2.46 25.20
C GLU A 64 -5.42 -2.14 24.04
N ILE A 65 -4.98 -0.88 23.94
CA ILE A 65 -3.91 -0.45 23.02
C ILE A 65 -2.61 -1.21 23.29
N GLU A 66 -2.26 -1.41 24.57
CA GLU A 66 -1.09 -2.22 24.98
C GLU A 66 -1.24 -3.71 24.68
N ARG A 67 -2.45 -4.24 24.50
CA ARG A 67 -2.69 -5.64 24.10
C ARG A 67 -2.62 -5.83 22.60
N GLU A 68 -3.10 -4.87 21.81
CA GLU A 68 -2.96 -4.91 20.34
C GLU A 68 -1.52 -4.64 19.88
N THR A 69 -0.74 -3.89 20.66
CA THR A 69 0.71 -3.68 20.41
C THR A 69 1.59 -4.81 20.91
N LYS A 70 1.06 -5.75 21.70
CA LYS A 70 1.76 -7.03 21.93
C LYS A 70 1.64 -7.84 20.66
N GLU A 71 2.76 -7.94 19.97
CA GLU A 71 3.01 -8.81 18.83
C GLU A 71 2.42 -10.20 19.08
N THR A 72 1.16 -10.39 18.70
CA THR A 72 0.69 -11.72 18.34
C THR A 72 1.53 -12.10 17.13
N PRO A 73 2.13 -13.30 17.09
CA PRO A 73 2.88 -13.72 15.92
C PRO A 73 1.87 -14.02 14.82
N LEU A 74 1.36 -12.97 14.17
CA LEU A 74 0.98 -13.05 12.79
C LEU A 74 2.21 -13.61 12.10
N SER A 75 2.06 -14.76 11.45
CA SER A 75 3.07 -15.35 10.59
C SER A 75 3.30 -14.42 9.40
N VAL A 76 3.92 -13.27 9.67
CA VAL A 76 4.49 -12.39 8.67
C VAL A 76 5.67 -13.18 8.14
N LEU A 77 5.49 -13.75 6.95
CA LEU A 77 6.60 -14.12 6.08
C LEU A 77 7.64 -13.04 6.24
N GLN A 78 8.77 -13.38 6.84
CA GLN A 78 9.86 -12.45 7.06
C GLN A 78 10.33 -11.98 5.68
N SER A 79 9.73 -10.92 5.17
CA SER A 79 10.30 -10.18 4.07
C SER A 79 11.59 -9.64 4.66
N SER A 80 12.71 -10.22 4.24
CA SER A 80 14.01 -9.59 4.39
C SER A 80 13.81 -8.10 4.18
N ILE A 81 14.24 -7.28 5.15
CA ILE A 81 14.21 -5.83 5.01
C ILE A 81 15.07 -5.51 3.79
N VAL A 82 14.43 -5.46 2.62
CA VAL A 82 15.03 -4.96 1.41
C VAL A 82 15.24 -3.50 1.75
N GLU A 83 16.50 -3.07 1.86
CA GLU A 83 16.83 -1.66 2.00
C GLU A 83 16.03 -0.89 0.95
N HIS A 84 14.97 -0.24 1.42
CA HIS A 84 13.96 0.28 0.54
C HIS A 84 14.50 1.59 -0.01
N TRP A 85 15.23 1.51 -1.12
CA TRP A 85 15.79 2.70 -1.74
C TRP A 85 14.62 3.59 -2.17
N GLU A 86 14.48 4.75 -1.53
CA GLU A 86 13.42 5.75 -1.80
C GLU A 86 13.33 6.17 -3.28
N ILE A 87 14.36 5.90 -4.08
CA ILE A 87 14.37 6.17 -5.52
C ILE A 87 13.27 5.38 -6.23
N PHE A 88 12.90 4.19 -5.72
CA PHE A 88 11.85 3.36 -6.29
C PHE A 88 10.45 3.96 -6.08
N THR A 89 10.26 4.81 -5.06
CA THR A 89 8.97 5.46 -4.77
C THR A 89 8.87 6.90 -5.25
N LYS A 90 9.97 7.53 -5.69
CA LYS A 90 10.00 8.93 -6.14
C LYS A 90 9.51 9.15 -7.58
N PHE A 91 9.20 8.10 -8.34
CA PHE A 91 8.80 8.21 -9.74
C PHE A 91 7.49 7.50 -10.03
N SER A 92 6.55 8.22 -10.66
CA SER A 92 5.26 7.69 -11.12
C SER A 92 5.33 6.94 -12.45
N SER A 93 6.50 6.87 -13.09
CA SER A 93 6.70 6.20 -14.37
C SER A 93 7.76 5.11 -14.25
N TRP A 94 7.33 3.86 -14.42
CA TRP A 94 8.22 2.70 -14.46
C TRP A 94 9.33 2.83 -15.51
N ASN A 95 9.00 3.29 -16.71
CA ASN A 95 9.99 3.51 -17.77
C ASN A 95 11.00 4.60 -17.41
N LYS A 96 10.58 5.64 -16.68
CA LYS A 96 11.50 6.68 -16.19
C LYS A 96 12.47 6.09 -15.16
N LEU A 97 11.97 5.28 -14.23
CA LEU A 97 12.79 4.61 -13.22
C LEU A 97 13.84 3.68 -13.85
N ILE A 98 13.45 2.85 -14.83
CA ILE A 98 14.40 1.99 -15.56
C ILE A 98 15.52 2.82 -16.21
N ARG A 99 15.18 3.93 -16.87
CA ARG A 99 16.18 4.79 -17.52
C ARG A 99 17.15 5.40 -16.51
N ILE A 100 16.64 5.86 -15.36
CA ILE A 100 17.47 6.41 -14.29
C ILE A 100 18.42 5.34 -13.74
N MET A 101 17.91 4.15 -13.45
CA MET A 101 18.74 3.02 -13.00
C MET A 101 19.81 2.65 -14.03
N ALA A 102 19.48 2.65 -15.33
CA ALA A 102 20.44 2.40 -16.39
C ALA A 102 21.57 3.46 -16.42
N TYR A 103 21.25 4.74 -16.22
CA TYR A 103 22.27 5.79 -16.12
C TYR A 103 23.15 5.65 -14.87
N ILE A 104 22.57 5.28 -13.72
CA ILE A 104 23.33 5.01 -12.49
C ILE A 104 24.32 3.87 -12.71
N LEU A 105 23.87 2.75 -13.28
CA LEU A 105 24.72 1.60 -13.57
C LEU A 105 25.83 1.94 -14.58
N ARG A 106 25.50 2.70 -15.65
CA ARG A 106 26.49 3.19 -16.62
C ARG A 106 27.54 4.06 -15.94
N PHE A 107 27.12 4.99 -15.07
CA PHE A 107 28.03 5.85 -14.32
C PHE A 107 28.98 5.02 -13.45
N ILE A 108 28.45 4.06 -12.67
CA ILE A 108 29.26 3.15 -11.84
C ILE A 108 30.28 2.39 -12.70
N ASN A 109 29.85 1.87 -13.85
CA ASN A 109 30.73 1.13 -14.76
C ASN A 109 31.85 2.02 -15.33
N ASN A 110 31.53 3.26 -15.71
CA ASN A 110 32.52 4.21 -16.21
C ASN A 110 33.54 4.59 -15.13
N CYS A 111 33.09 4.79 -13.88
CA CYS A 111 33.99 5.03 -12.74
C CYS A 111 34.93 3.85 -12.47
N LYS A 112 34.44 2.61 -12.60
CA LYS A 112 35.25 1.40 -12.36
C LYS A 112 36.28 1.14 -13.45
N ASN A 113 35.93 1.37 -14.71
CA ASN A 113 36.76 0.96 -15.85
C ASN A 113 37.62 2.09 -16.43
N GLY A 114 37.67 3.28 -15.78
CA GLY A 114 38.44 4.43 -16.25
C GLY A 114 38.08 4.90 -17.67
N SER A 115 36.95 4.42 -18.20
CA SER A 115 36.56 4.58 -19.58
C SER A 115 35.46 5.62 -19.63
N SER A 116 35.82 6.84 -20.00
CA SER A 116 34.87 7.90 -20.37
C SER A 116 34.25 7.52 -21.71
N ASN A 117 33.30 6.60 -21.71
CA ASN A 117 32.52 6.35 -22.92
C ASN A 117 31.60 7.57 -23.13
N ASP A 118 31.82 8.22 -24.27
CA ASP A 118 31.47 9.60 -24.55
C ASP A 118 30.04 10.04 -24.22
N LYS A 119 29.97 11.35 -23.94
CA LYS A 119 28.78 12.19 -23.76
C LYS A 119 27.61 11.72 -24.63
N LEU A 120 26.45 11.50 -24.00
CA LEU A 120 25.13 11.46 -24.63
C LEU A 120 24.83 10.31 -25.62
N LYS A 121 25.47 9.14 -25.50
CA LYS A 121 24.99 7.93 -26.20
C LYS A 121 23.61 7.50 -25.66
N LEU A 122 22.68 7.18 -26.56
CA LEU A 122 21.40 6.52 -26.26
C LEU A 122 21.62 5.30 -25.35
N LEU A 123 20.67 5.05 -24.46
CA LEU A 123 20.66 3.82 -23.66
C LEU A 123 20.45 2.63 -24.57
N SER A 124 21.36 1.66 -24.52
CA SER A 124 21.20 0.41 -25.25
C SER A 124 20.09 -0.45 -24.63
N VAL A 125 19.52 -1.34 -25.43
CA VAL A 125 18.51 -2.31 -24.97
C VAL A 125 19.05 -3.19 -23.84
N ILE A 126 20.36 -3.50 -23.87
CA ILE A 126 21.02 -4.32 -22.86
C ILE A 126 21.02 -3.59 -21.52
N GLU A 127 21.40 -2.32 -21.49
CA GLU A 127 21.42 -1.52 -20.26
C GLU A 127 20.02 -1.37 -19.66
N LEU A 128 18.99 -1.20 -20.48
CA LEU A 128 17.61 -1.14 -20.01
C LEU A 128 17.15 -2.49 -19.41
N LYS A 129 17.53 -3.62 -20.03
CA LYS A 129 17.22 -4.96 -19.50
C LYS A 129 17.93 -5.21 -18.17
N THR A 130 19.22 -4.88 -18.08
CA THR A 130 20.00 -5.02 -16.84
C THR A 130 19.45 -4.13 -15.73
N ALA A 131 19.10 -2.89 -16.04
CA ALA A 131 18.49 -1.98 -15.07
C ALA A 131 17.16 -2.52 -14.54
N LYS A 132 16.32 -3.09 -15.41
CA LYS A 132 15.04 -3.70 -15.02
C LYS A 132 15.19 -4.90 -14.08
N GLN A 133 16.29 -5.65 -14.17
CA GLN A 133 16.58 -6.80 -13.27
C GLN A 133 17.14 -6.38 -11.91
N LYS A 134 17.59 -5.12 -11.78
CA LYS A 134 18.21 -4.56 -10.57
C LYS A 134 17.23 -3.72 -9.73
N ILE A 135 16.06 -3.44 -10.28
CA ILE A 135 14.88 -2.90 -9.59
C ILE A 135 14.03 -4.09 -9.16
#